data_AF-A0A6I1GLN2-F1
#
_entry.id   AF-A0A6I1GLN2-F1
#
_cell.length_a   1.000
_cell.length_b   1.000
_cell.length_c   1.000
_cell.angle_alpha   90.00
_cell.angle_beta   90.00
_cell.angle_gamma   90.00
#
_symmetry.space_group_name_H-M   'P 1'
#
loop_
_entity.id
_entity.type
_entity.pdbx_description
1 polymer ?
#
loop_
_entity_poly.entity_id
_entity_poly.type
_entity_poly.pdbx_seq_one_letter_code
_entity_poly.pdbx_strand_id
1 'polypeptide(L)'
;MTITPPQTYAQWMDVIDALAAGGNDDTVIAAMNQGTLVWQSGVSERFVQHLIEAINQRLSSAADRFAKAQSRARSERDVIQSLLDLRKNLATLAQAGSIPAIPEPYRSQIRGLVVQQANDIQNTLERSAATVDRTGRMAHIIRTHPVNTL
;
A
#
# COMPACT_ATOMS: atom_id res chain seq x y z
N MET A 1 -3.40 10.27 19.35
CA MET A 1 -1.93 10.33 19.22
C MET A 1 -1.61 11.29 18.10
N THR A 2 -0.81 12.33 18.35
CA THR A 2 -0.37 13.28 17.32
C THR A 2 0.85 12.70 16.61
N ILE A 3 0.74 12.46 15.30
CA ILE A 3 1.85 11.96 14.49
C ILE A 3 2.69 13.17 14.07
N THR A 4 3.97 13.17 14.44
CA THR A 4 4.92 14.25 14.14
C THR A 4 6.07 13.73 13.28
N PRO A 5 6.78 14.60 12.53
CA PRO A 5 7.94 14.20 11.74
C PRO A 5 9.00 13.47 12.61
N PRO A 6 9.38 12.23 12.26
CA PRO A 6 10.30 11.44 13.07
C PRO A 6 11.75 11.88 12.88
N GLN A 7 12.47 12.01 13.99
CA GLN A 7 13.90 12.37 14.02
C GLN A 7 14.75 11.27 14.69
N THR A 8 14.14 10.43 15.52
CA THR A 8 14.78 9.30 16.17
C THR A 8 14.27 7.97 15.63
N TYR A 9 15.04 6.90 15.82
CA TYR A 9 14.61 5.55 15.40
C TYR A 9 13.29 5.13 16.06
N ALA A 10 13.10 5.45 17.34
CA ALA A 10 11.85 5.13 18.05
C ALA A 10 10.64 5.84 17.42
N GLN A 11 10.78 7.13 17.10
CA GLN A 11 9.72 7.87 16.40
C GLN A 11 9.45 7.31 15.01
N TRP A 12 10.49 6.84 14.30
CA TRP A 12 10.31 6.14 13.04
C TRP A 12 9.49 4.86 13.20
N MET A 13 9.73 4.07 14.25
CA MET A 13 8.95 2.86 14.52
C MET A 13 7.48 3.21 14.79
N ASP A 14 7.20 4.24 15.60
CA ASP A 14 5.83 4.69 15.87
C ASP A 14 5.09 5.08 14.58
N VAL A 15 5.77 5.76 13.65
CA VAL A 15 5.20 6.19 12.37
C VAL A 15 5.02 4.99 11.42
N ILE A 16 5.94 4.03 11.41
CA ILE A 16 5.84 2.79 10.63
C ILE A 16 4.70 1.91 11.13
N ASP A 17 4.52 1.80 12.45
CA ASP A 17 3.39 1.08 13.05
C ASP A 17 2.06 1.75 12.70
N ALA A 18 2.01 3.09 12.72
CA ALA A 18 0.86 3.85 12.27
C ALA A 18 0.57 3.65 10.77
N LEU A 19 1.61 3.56 9.94
CA LEU A 19 1.49 3.21 8.52
C LEU A 19 0.87 1.81 8.37
N ALA A 20 1.35 0.83 9.12
CA ALA A 20 0.87 -0.55 9.08
C ALA A 20 -0.60 -0.68 9.50
N ALA A 21 -1.02 0.03 10.56
CA ALA A 21 -2.40 0.08 11.02
C ALA A 21 -3.34 0.74 9.99
N GLY A 22 -2.85 1.80 9.33
CA GLY A 22 -3.59 2.61 8.37
C GLY A 22 -4.69 3.48 9.01
N GLY A 23 -5.38 4.25 8.17
CA GLY A 23 -6.54 5.06 8.57
C GLY A 23 -6.30 6.56 8.53
N ASN A 24 -5.16 7.04 9.03
CA ASN A 24 -4.76 8.46 8.92
C ASN A 24 -3.55 8.64 7.99
N ASP A 25 -3.68 8.08 6.80
CA ASP A 25 -2.60 7.93 5.83
C ASP A 25 -1.97 9.26 5.43
N ASP A 26 -2.78 10.28 5.19
CA ASP A 26 -2.29 11.59 4.76
C ASP A 26 -1.37 12.21 5.83
N THR A 27 -1.73 12.09 7.11
CA THR A 27 -0.92 12.57 8.23
C THR A 27 0.36 11.73 8.39
N VAL A 28 0.26 10.40 8.27
CA VAL A 28 1.41 9.50 8.35
C VAL A 28 2.42 9.82 7.25
N ILE A 29 1.98 9.88 5.99
CA ILE A 29 2.84 10.16 4.85
C ILE A 29 3.45 11.57 4.95
N ALA A 30 2.68 12.57 5.40
CA ALA A 30 3.23 13.91 5.63
C ALA A 30 4.36 13.89 6.68
N ALA A 31 4.17 13.18 7.79
CA ALA A 31 5.20 13.03 8.82
C ALA A 31 6.42 12.27 8.28
N MET A 32 6.24 11.16 7.56
CA MET A 32 7.35 10.40 6.96
C MET A 32 8.15 11.24 5.96
N ASN A 33 7.50 12.06 5.14
CA ASN A 33 8.19 12.92 4.17
C ASN A 33 9.06 14.01 4.82
N GLN A 34 8.68 14.46 6.01
CA GLN A 34 9.39 15.49 6.77
C GLN A 34 10.39 14.89 7.78
N GLY A 35 10.39 13.57 7.93
CA GLY A 35 11.28 12.87 8.85
C GLY A 35 12.73 12.91 8.39
N THR A 36 13.64 12.79 9.35
CA THR A 36 15.08 12.69 9.10
C THR A 36 15.60 11.36 9.64
N LEU A 37 16.42 10.67 8.86
CA LEU A 37 17.06 9.42 9.26
C LEU A 37 18.55 9.50 8.97
N VAL A 38 19.37 9.23 9.98
CA VAL A 38 20.82 9.13 9.80
C VAL A 38 21.16 7.71 9.31
N TRP A 39 21.68 7.62 8.09
CA TRP A 39 22.04 6.34 7.47
C TRP A 39 23.38 5.85 7.98
N GLN A 40 23.31 4.92 8.92
CA GLN A 40 24.46 4.22 9.50
C GLN A 40 24.23 2.71 9.38
N SER A 41 25.32 1.95 9.28
CA SER A 41 25.24 0.48 9.24
C SER A 41 24.54 -0.06 10.49
N GLY A 42 23.66 -1.04 10.33
CA GLY A 42 22.83 -1.66 11.36
C GLY A 42 21.47 -0.96 11.57
N VAL A 43 21.43 0.38 11.54
CA VAL A 43 20.17 1.15 11.67
C VAL A 43 19.38 1.13 10.35
N SER A 44 20.10 1.31 9.25
CA SER A 44 19.53 1.42 7.90
C SER A 44 18.83 0.14 7.46
N GLU A 45 19.47 -1.01 7.68
CA GLU A 45 18.95 -2.32 7.30
C GLU A 45 17.70 -2.69 8.12
N ARG A 46 17.72 -2.43 9.43
CA ARG A 46 16.56 -2.65 10.30
C ARG A 46 15.40 -1.74 9.94
N PHE A 47 15.69 -0.47 9.66
CA PHE A 47 14.68 0.48 9.21
C PHE A 47 13.99 -0.01 7.92
N VAL A 48 14.77 -0.41 6.91
CA VAL A 48 14.23 -0.93 5.64
C VAL A 48 13.43 -2.21 5.88
N GLN A 49 13.92 -3.12 6.73
CA GLN A 49 13.22 -4.34 7.08
C GLN A 49 11.85 -4.05 7.71
N HIS A 50 11.79 -3.20 8.74
CA HIS A 50 10.52 -2.86 9.39
C HIS A 50 9.54 -2.14 8.45
N LEU A 51 10.05 -1.27 7.57
CA LEU A 51 9.21 -0.61 6.58
C LEU A 51 8.60 -1.64 5.60
N ILE A 52 9.38 -2.61 5.13
CA ILE A 52 8.89 -3.69 4.27
C ILE A 52 7.88 -4.58 5.01
N GLU A 53 8.13 -4.92 6.27
CA GLU A 53 7.20 -5.68 7.12
C GLU A 53 5.85 -4.94 7.26
N ALA A 54 5.88 -3.64 7.55
CA ALA A 54 4.69 -2.81 7.64
C ALA A 54 3.93 -2.70 6.31
N ILE A 55 4.65 -2.53 5.20
CA ILE A 55 4.07 -2.53 3.84
C ILE A 55 3.37 -3.87 3.58
N ASN A 56 4.01 -5.00 3.87
CA ASN A 56 3.45 -6.34 3.65
C ASN A 56 2.23 -6.61 4.53
N GLN A 57 2.27 -6.20 5.81
CA GLN A 57 1.13 -6.31 6.72
C GLN A 57 -0.07 -5.51 6.21
N ARG A 58 0.19 -4.29 5.73
CA ARG A 58 -0.85 -3.41 5.21
C ARG A 58 -1.42 -3.91 3.88
N LEU A 59 -0.60 -4.44 2.99
CA LEU A 59 -1.05 -5.12 1.76
C LEU A 59 -1.98 -6.29 2.07
N SER A 60 -1.58 -7.16 2.99
CA SER A 60 -2.39 -8.31 3.42
C SER A 60 -3.73 -7.84 4.00
N SER A 61 -3.70 -6.82 4.86
CA SER A 61 -4.90 -6.22 5.45
C SER A 61 -5.81 -5.55 4.42
N ALA A 62 -5.25 -4.95 3.36
CA ALA A 62 -6.01 -4.34 2.27
C ALA A 62 -6.66 -5.41 1.39
N ALA A 63 -5.94 -6.49 1.08
CA ALA A 63 -6.47 -7.64 0.35
C ALA A 63 -7.63 -8.31 1.10
N ASP A 64 -7.50 -8.53 2.41
CA ASP A 64 -8.57 -9.08 3.24
C ASP A 64 -9.81 -8.17 3.29
N ARG A 65 -9.60 -6.86 3.43
CA ARG A 65 -10.68 -5.86 3.40
C ARG A 65 -11.39 -5.87 2.05
N PHE A 66 -10.63 -5.93 0.96
CA PHE A 66 -11.17 -6.00 -0.39
C PHE A 66 -11.99 -7.28 -0.59
N ALA A 67 -11.48 -8.46 -0.22
CA ALA A 67 -12.21 -9.72 -0.33
C ALA A 67 -13.53 -9.70 0.45
N LYS A 68 -13.52 -9.12 1.66
CA LYS A 68 -14.73 -8.91 2.47
C LYS A 68 -15.70 -7.92 1.82
N ALA A 69 -15.21 -6.83 1.21
CA ALA A 69 -16.04 -5.88 0.49
C ALA A 69 -16.70 -6.53 -0.74
N GLN A 70 -15.95 -7.32 -1.51
CA GLN A 70 -16.44 -8.04 -2.68
C GLN A 70 -17.53 -9.05 -2.32
N SER A 71 -17.35 -9.84 -1.26
CA SER A 71 -18.38 -10.79 -0.81
C SER A 71 -19.69 -10.13 -0.33
N ARG A 72 -19.64 -8.84 0.01
CA ARG A 72 -20.80 -8.06 0.48
C ARG A 72 -21.36 -7.11 -0.59
N ALA A 73 -20.66 -6.96 -1.72
CA ALA A 73 -21.04 -6.04 -2.79
C ALA A 73 -22.41 -6.43 -3.35
N ARG A 74 -23.31 -5.45 -3.44
CA ARG A 74 -24.67 -5.65 -3.99
C ARG A 74 -24.84 -4.96 -5.33
N SER A 75 -23.90 -4.12 -5.70
CA SER A 75 -23.92 -3.32 -6.92
C SER A 75 -22.52 -3.18 -7.53
N GLU A 76 -22.48 -2.85 -8.83
CA GLU A 76 -21.24 -2.51 -9.53
C GLU A 76 -20.52 -1.34 -8.87
N ARG A 77 -21.28 -0.39 -8.30
CA ARG A 77 -20.73 0.75 -7.58
C ARG A 77 -19.91 0.33 -6.37
N ASP A 78 -20.37 -0.69 -5.62
CA ASP A 78 -19.65 -1.20 -4.45
C ASP A 78 -18.31 -1.83 -4.86
N VAL A 79 -18.32 -2.56 -5.98
CA VAL A 79 -17.13 -3.18 -6.57
C VAL A 79 -16.13 -2.10 -6.98
N ILE A 80 -16.59 -1.10 -7.74
CA ILE A 80 -15.75 0.03 -8.18
C ILE A 80 -15.16 0.75 -6.97
N GLN A 81 -15.97 1.05 -5.94
CA GLN A 81 -15.48 1.73 -4.74
C GLN A 81 -14.38 0.91 -4.05
N SER A 82 -14.57 -0.40 -3.89
CA SER A 82 -13.55 -1.26 -3.28
C SER A 82 -12.26 -1.34 -4.09
N LEU A 83 -12.32 -1.27 -5.43
CA LEU A 83 -11.14 -1.19 -6.30
C LEU A 83 -10.40 0.14 -6.14
N LEU A 84 -11.15 1.24 -6.05
CA LEU A 84 -10.57 2.57 -5.82
C LEU A 84 -9.91 2.67 -4.44
N ASP A 85 -10.53 2.11 -3.41
CA ASP A 85 -9.97 2.06 -2.06
C ASP A 85 -8.68 1.24 -2.02
N LEU A 86 -8.65 0.10 -2.72
CA LEU A 86 -7.46 -0.74 -2.86
C LEU A 86 -6.34 0.01 -3.61
N ARG A 87 -6.66 0.67 -4.73
CA ARG A 87 -5.71 1.51 -5.48
C ARG A 87 -5.13 2.62 -4.60
N LYS A 88 -5.98 3.34 -3.86
CA LYS A 88 -5.54 4.39 -2.93
C LYS A 88 -4.56 3.82 -1.90
N ASN A 89 -4.86 2.65 -1.33
CA ASN A 89 -3.96 2.00 -0.37
C ASN A 89 -2.59 1.67 -0.98
N LEU A 90 -2.57 1.09 -2.17
CA LEU A 90 -1.32 0.77 -2.90
C LEU A 90 -0.50 2.03 -3.21
N ALA A 91 -1.16 3.11 -3.64
CA ALA A 91 -0.50 4.38 -3.90
C ALA A 91 0.12 4.99 -2.63
N THR A 92 -0.59 4.93 -1.49
CA THR A 92 -0.04 5.35 -0.19
C THR A 92 1.23 4.55 0.16
N LEU A 93 1.22 3.24 -0.05
CA LEU A 93 2.38 2.40 0.23
C LEU A 93 3.57 2.71 -0.70
N ALA A 94 3.30 3.00 -1.98
CA ALA A 94 4.34 3.42 -2.92
C ALA A 94 4.96 4.77 -2.51
N GLN A 95 4.16 5.70 -2.00
CA GLN A 95 4.63 6.97 -1.44
C GLN A 95 5.50 6.75 -0.19
N ALA A 96 5.07 5.87 0.72
CA ALA A 96 5.85 5.53 1.92
C ALA A 96 7.24 4.96 1.57
N GLY A 97 7.33 4.14 0.52
CA GLY A 97 8.60 3.61 0.01
C GLY A 97 9.48 4.62 -0.74
N SER A 98 8.97 5.81 -1.05
CA SER A 98 9.64 6.82 -1.87
C SER A 98 10.03 8.07 -1.10
N ILE A 99 9.95 8.05 0.24
CA ILE A 99 10.21 9.23 1.09
C ILE A 99 11.66 9.74 0.98
N PRO A 100 11.91 11.05 1.11
CA PRO A 100 13.25 11.64 0.96
C PRO A 100 14.28 11.12 1.96
N ALA A 101 13.82 10.66 3.13
CA ALA A 101 14.68 10.09 4.16
C ALA A 101 15.36 8.78 3.74
N ILE A 102 14.94 8.14 2.63
CA ILE A 102 15.52 6.89 2.13
C ILE A 102 16.43 7.15 0.90
N PRO A 103 17.65 6.61 0.81
CA PRO A 103 18.51 6.72 -0.36
C PRO A 103 17.92 6.02 -1.59
N GLU A 104 18.32 6.48 -2.78
CA GLU A 104 17.77 6.05 -4.06
C GLU A 104 17.77 4.52 -4.31
N PRO A 105 18.84 3.77 -3.96
CA PRO A 105 18.85 2.32 -4.19
C PRO A 105 17.72 1.60 -3.43
N TYR A 106 17.50 1.99 -2.17
CA TYR A 106 16.45 1.42 -1.33
C TYR A 106 15.06 1.90 -1.74
N ARG A 107 14.90 3.18 -2.11
CA ARG A 107 13.62 3.70 -2.65
C ARG A 107 13.19 2.92 -3.88
N SER A 108 14.11 2.71 -4.82
CA SER A 108 13.83 1.95 -6.04
C SER A 108 13.45 0.50 -5.75
N GLN A 109 14.13 -0.15 -4.79
CA GLN A 109 13.80 -1.50 -4.36
C GLN A 109 12.40 -1.59 -3.75
N ILE A 110 12.10 -0.74 -2.76
CA ILE A 110 10.81 -0.76 -2.04
C ILE A 110 9.67 -0.42 -3.01
N ARG A 111 9.84 0.60 -3.86
CA ARG A 111 8.86 0.94 -4.90
C ARG A 111 8.64 -0.23 -5.86
N GLY A 112 9.71 -0.92 -6.26
CA GLY A 112 9.63 -2.12 -7.10
C GLY A 112 8.76 -3.21 -6.48
N LEU A 113 8.90 -3.46 -5.17
CA LEU A 113 8.08 -4.43 -4.44
C LEU A 113 6.59 -4.05 -4.46
N VAL A 114 6.26 -2.79 -4.17
CA VAL A 114 4.86 -2.33 -4.16
C VAL A 114 4.25 -2.41 -5.56
N VAL A 115 4.98 -1.98 -6.59
CA VAL A 115 4.52 -2.05 -7.99
C VAL A 115 4.32 -3.49 -8.43
N GLN A 116 5.25 -4.39 -8.10
CA GLN A 116 5.12 -5.81 -8.42
C GLN A 116 3.87 -6.40 -7.75
N GLN A 117 3.67 -6.11 -6.46
CA GLN A 117 2.49 -6.60 -5.74
C GLN A 117 1.19 -6.05 -6.34
N ALA A 118 1.16 -4.78 -6.73
CA ALA A 118 -0.01 -4.18 -7.36
C ALA A 118 -0.35 -4.87 -8.70
N ASN A 119 0.67 -5.19 -9.50
CA ASN A 119 0.52 -5.95 -10.74
C ASN A 119 -0.01 -7.38 -10.47
N ASP A 120 0.52 -8.05 -9.44
CA ASP A 120 0.08 -9.41 -9.08
C ASP A 120 -1.38 -9.44 -8.60
N ILE A 121 -1.78 -8.42 -7.84
CA ILE A 121 -3.18 -8.23 -7.45
C ILE A 121 -4.06 -8.00 -8.68
N GLN A 122 -3.68 -7.07 -9.58
CA GLN A 122 -4.44 -6.80 -10.81
C GLN A 122 -4.62 -8.08 -11.64
N ASN A 123 -3.54 -8.82 -11.87
CA ASN A 123 -3.57 -10.09 -12.62
C ASN A 123 -4.50 -11.12 -11.96
N THR A 124 -4.49 -11.19 -10.63
CA THR A 124 -5.36 -12.11 -9.89
C THR A 124 -6.83 -11.71 -10.03
N LEU A 125 -7.14 -10.42 -9.92
CA LEU A 125 -8.51 -9.91 -10.10
C LEU A 125 -9.04 -10.21 -11.50
N GLU A 126 -8.24 -9.99 -12.53
CA GLU A 126 -8.64 -10.27 -13.91
C GLU A 126 -8.90 -11.77 -14.15
N ARG A 127 -8.07 -12.64 -13.59
CA ARG A 127 -8.27 -14.10 -13.66
C ARG A 127 -9.54 -14.54 -12.93
N SER A 128 -9.77 -14.03 -11.73
CA SER A 128 -10.97 -14.35 -10.95
C SER A 128 -12.25 -13.84 -11.61
N ALA A 129 -12.22 -12.67 -12.24
CA ALA A 129 -13.37 -12.16 -12.97
C ALA A 129 -13.73 -13.03 -14.18
N ALA A 130 -12.73 -13.57 -14.88
CA ALA A 130 -12.94 -14.45 -16.03
C ALA A 130 -13.59 -15.80 -15.65
N THR A 131 -13.38 -16.28 -14.41
CA THR A 131 -13.96 -17.56 -13.95
C THR A 131 -15.35 -17.40 -13.33
N VAL A 132 -15.63 -16.26 -12.71
CA VAL A 132 -16.89 -16.02 -11.97
C VAL A 132 -17.98 -15.40 -12.85
N ASP A 133 -17.62 -14.55 -13.82
CA ASP A 133 -18.60 -13.81 -14.63
C ASP A 133 -18.61 -14.24 -16.11
N ARG A 134 -19.66 -14.97 -16.49
CA ARG A 134 -19.90 -15.42 -17.87
C ARG A 134 -20.33 -14.28 -18.81
N THR A 135 -20.73 -13.13 -18.28
CA THR A 135 -21.16 -11.95 -19.06
C THR A 135 -19.99 -11.04 -19.43
N GLY A 136 -18.82 -11.21 -18.80
CA GLY A 136 -17.62 -10.40 -19.02
C GLY A 136 -17.68 -8.98 -18.47
N ARG A 137 -18.78 -8.60 -17.79
CA ARG A 137 -18.99 -7.26 -17.25
C ARG A 137 -18.05 -6.95 -16.09
N MET A 138 -17.82 -7.91 -15.19
CA MET A 138 -16.86 -7.80 -14.09
C MET A 138 -15.43 -7.62 -14.60
N ALA A 139 -15.07 -8.40 -15.63
CA ALA A 139 -13.77 -8.26 -16.29
C ALA A 139 -13.60 -6.88 -16.94
N HIS A 140 -14.67 -6.30 -17.47
CA HIS A 140 -14.65 -4.92 -17.97
C HIS A 140 -14.44 -3.91 -16.83
N ILE A 141 -15.19 -4.01 -15.73
CA ILE A 141 -15.06 -3.10 -14.58
C ILE A 141 -13.63 -3.07 -14.03
N ILE A 142 -13.01 -4.23 -13.83
CA ILE A 142 -11.65 -4.35 -13.29
C ILE A 142 -10.61 -3.74 -14.24
N ARG A 143 -10.77 -3.91 -15.56
CA ARG A 143 -9.86 -3.30 -16.55
C ARG A 143 -10.03 -1.79 -16.66
N THR A 144 -11.25 -1.28 -16.48
CA THR A 144 -11.52 0.16 -16.49
C THR A 144 -11.10 0.82 -15.17
N HIS A 145 -11.06 0.06 -14.07
CA HIS A 145 -10.66 0.53 -12.74
C HIS A 145 -9.46 -0.27 -12.19
N PRO A 146 -8.30 -0.22 -12.87
CA PRO A 146 -7.12 -1.01 -12.51
C PRO A 146 -6.55 -0.61 -11.14
N VAL A 147 -6.10 -1.55 -10.33
CA VAL A 147 -5.53 -1.25 -9.00
C VAL A 147 -4.04 -0.97 -9.04
N ASN A 148 -3.37 -1.28 -10.15
CA ASN A 148 -1.93 -1.13 -10.37
C ASN A 148 -1.51 0.20 -11.02
N THR A 149 -2.43 1.16 -11.16
CA THR A 149 -2.09 2.54 -11.54
C THR A 149 -1.76 3.33 -10.28
N LEU A 150 -0.46 3.40 -9.95
CA LEU A 150 0.09 4.02 -8.75
C LEU A 150 0.73 5.39 -9.03
#